data_AF-A0A9E2VAS6-F1
#
_entry.id   AF-A0A9E2VAS6-F1
#
_cell.length_a   1.000
_cell.length_b   1.000
_cell.length_c   1.000
_cell.angle_alpha   90.00
_cell.angle_beta   90.00
_cell.angle_gamma   90.00
#
_symmetry.space_group_name_H-M   'P 1'
#
loop_
_entity.id
_entity.type
_entity.pdbx_description
1 polymer ?
#
loop_
_entity_poly.entity_id
_entity_poly.type
_entity_poly.pdbx_seq_one_letter_code
_entity_poly.pdbx_strand_id
1 'polypeptide(L)'
;MKGKDFYSDAHLVVAAIRLLEHQNSAPPSIDEVCRIISFSLEQGNFVCRKLNEMNIIDVVEGVFGTKLFIKNHLLLEEIPQGATEDNLEKELKKFQSAKKDYTQKIKLFQTEQEKKKKDLFAELEKKLKKDLDEKKSK
;
A
#
# COMPACT_ATOMS: atom_id res chain seq x y z
N MET A 1 12.82 23.30 13.63
CA MET A 1 11.44 22.75 13.51
C MET A 1 11.39 21.51 14.38
N LYS A 2 10.46 21.47 15.35
CA LYS A 2 10.31 20.35 16.31
C LYS A 2 10.21 19.02 15.55
N GLY A 3 10.86 17.99 16.07
CA GLY A 3 10.92 16.67 15.46
C GLY A 3 9.53 16.16 15.09
N LYS A 4 9.41 15.56 13.89
CA LYS A 4 8.19 14.95 13.38
C LYS A 4 7.87 13.71 14.22
N ASP A 5 7.24 13.90 15.37
CA ASP A 5 6.69 12.81 16.15
C ASP A 5 5.31 12.43 15.64
N PHE A 6 4.92 11.19 15.94
CA PHE A 6 3.62 10.66 15.51
C PHE A 6 2.45 11.48 16.08
N TYR A 7 2.60 12.03 17.29
CA TYR A 7 1.64 12.96 17.89
C TYR A 7 1.36 14.16 16.98
N SER A 8 2.40 14.88 16.57
CA SER A 8 2.25 16.06 15.71
C SER A 8 1.64 15.71 14.35
N ASP A 9 2.09 14.61 13.74
CA ASP A 9 1.56 14.12 12.46
C ASP A 9 0.08 13.74 12.58
N ALA A 10 -0.32 13.08 13.67
CA ALA A 10 -1.69 12.70 13.96
C ALA A 10 -2.61 13.93 14.08
N HIS A 11 -2.19 14.95 14.81
CA HIS A 11 -2.94 16.21 14.93
C HIS A 11 -3.08 16.92 13.58
N LEU A 12 -2.03 16.93 12.75
CA LEU A 12 -2.08 17.52 11.41
C LEU A 12 -3.07 16.80 10.51
N VAL A 13 -3.07 15.47 10.51
CA VAL A 13 -4.04 14.67 9.73
C VAL A 13 -5.47 14.98 10.15
N VAL A 14 -5.77 14.99 11.45
CA VAL A 14 -7.14 15.26 11.94
C VAL A 14 -7.56 16.70 11.65
N ALA A 15 -6.65 17.67 11.80
CA ALA A 15 -6.93 19.06 11.43
C ALA A 15 -7.22 19.23 9.94
N ALA A 16 -6.45 18.55 9.08
CA ALA A 16 -6.66 18.55 7.64
C ALA A 16 -8.01 17.92 7.25
N ILE A 17 -8.41 16.83 7.91
CA ILE A 17 -9.72 16.21 7.67
C ILE A 17 -10.84 17.22 7.96
N ARG A 18 -10.80 17.89 9.12
CA ARG A 18 -11.81 18.90 9.50
C ARG A 18 -11.88 20.05 8.50
N LEU A 19 -10.71 20.53 8.05
CA LEU A 19 -10.64 21.63 7.12
C LEU A 19 -11.25 21.26 5.76
N LEU A 20 -10.89 20.10 5.22
CA LEU A 20 -11.40 19.63 3.93
C LEU A 20 -12.89 19.28 4.00
N GLU A 21 -13.35 18.68 5.11
CA GLU A 21 -14.76 18.40 5.34
C GLU A 21 -15.58 19.69 5.37
N HIS A 22 -15.08 20.73 6.04
CA HIS A 22 -15.71 22.05 6.03
C HIS A 22 -15.71 22.70 4.65
N GLN A 23 -14.60 22.64 3.91
CA GLN A 23 -14.46 23.26 2.60
C GLN A 23 -15.33 22.60 1.52
N ASN A 24 -15.37 21.27 1.52
CA ASN A 24 -16.00 20.50 0.45
C ASN A 24 -17.38 19.96 0.83
N SER A 25 -17.83 20.18 2.08
CA SER A 25 -19.04 19.57 2.65
C SER A 25 -19.10 18.04 2.46
N ALA A 26 -17.92 17.41 2.43
CA ALA A 26 -17.78 15.99 2.14
C ALA A 26 -16.52 15.43 2.81
N PRO A 27 -16.56 14.16 3.27
CA PRO A 27 -15.39 13.49 3.82
C PRO A 27 -14.24 13.46 2.80
N PRO A 28 -13.01 13.80 3.22
CA PRO A 28 -11.86 13.78 2.33
C PRO A 28 -11.31 12.37 2.14
N SER A 29 -10.58 12.19 1.05
CA SER A 29 -9.72 11.04 0.78
C SER A 29 -8.33 11.23 1.39
N ILE A 30 -7.59 10.13 1.51
CA ILE A 30 -6.19 10.15 1.98
C ILE A 30 -5.33 11.04 1.07
N ASP A 31 -5.57 11.01 -0.24
CA ASP A 31 -4.80 11.79 -1.22
C ASP A 31 -5.01 13.31 -1.02
N GLU A 32 -6.25 13.74 -0.77
CA GLU A 32 -6.58 15.14 -0.49
C GLU A 32 -5.92 15.63 0.81
N VAL A 33 -5.96 14.80 1.87
CA VAL A 33 -5.28 15.09 3.14
C VAL A 33 -3.77 15.17 2.95
N CYS A 34 -3.15 14.22 2.25
CA CYS A 34 -1.72 14.23 1.96
C CYS A 34 -1.30 15.50 1.23
N ARG A 35 -2.08 15.94 0.23
CA ARG A 35 -1.78 17.14 -0.55
C ARG A 35 -1.74 18.40 0.32
N ILE A 36 -2.73 18.59 1.21
CA ILE A 36 -2.81 19.83 2.00
C ILE A 36 -1.73 19.94 3.07
N ILE A 37 -1.31 18.82 3.67
CA ILE A 37 -0.23 18.79 4.68
C ILE A 37 1.15 18.45 4.10
N SER A 38 1.26 18.32 2.77
CA SER A 38 2.51 17.96 2.06
C SER A 38 3.14 16.64 2.55
N PHE A 39 2.31 15.64 2.85
CA PHE A 39 2.76 14.29 3.16
C PHE A 39 2.90 13.46 1.88
N SER A 40 3.85 12.53 1.89
CA SER A 40 3.83 11.46 0.89
C SER A 40 2.62 10.55 1.12
N LEU A 41 2.15 9.87 0.08
CA LEU A 41 1.04 8.92 0.20
C LEU A 41 1.37 7.81 1.18
N GLU A 42 2.61 7.33 1.22
CA GLU A 42 3.04 6.29 2.16
C GLU A 42 2.95 6.77 3.61
N GLN A 43 3.43 7.98 3.90
CA GLN A 43 3.35 8.56 5.23
C GLN A 43 1.88 8.79 5.64
N GLY A 44 1.06 9.34 4.75
CA GLY A 44 -0.36 9.55 5.03
C GLY A 44 -1.12 8.26 5.27
N ASN A 45 -0.91 7.24 4.43
CA ASN A 45 -1.53 5.92 4.63
C ASN A 45 -1.07 5.27 5.93
N PHE A 46 0.22 5.39 6.27
CA PHE A 46 0.77 4.89 7.53
C PHE A 46 0.09 5.53 8.74
N VAL A 47 0.04 6.87 8.76
CA VAL A 47 -0.57 7.62 9.87
C VAL A 47 -2.06 7.32 9.95
N CYS A 48 -2.79 7.36 8.83
CA CYS A 48 -4.23 7.06 8.82
C CYS A 48 -4.53 5.64 9.32
N ARG A 49 -3.71 4.65 8.94
CA ARG A 49 -3.85 3.28 9.44
C ARG A 49 -3.67 3.20 10.96
N LYS A 50 -2.62 3.81 11.52
CA LYS A 50 -2.40 3.84 12.98
C LYS A 50 -3.54 4.55 13.71
N LEU A 51 -4.02 5.67 13.18
CA LEU A 51 -5.16 6.40 13.75
C LEU A 51 -6.45 5.57 13.71
N ASN A 52 -6.66 4.77 12.66
CA ASN A 52 -7.80 3.85 12.57
C ASN A 52 -7.68 2.71 13.59
N GLU A 53 -6.49 2.12 13.75
CA GLU A 53 -6.19 1.10 14.78
C GLU A 53 -6.45 1.63 16.20
N MET A 54 -6.17 2.93 16.43
CA MET A 54 -6.46 3.63 17.69
C MET A 54 -7.90 4.14 17.83
N ASN A 55 -8.80 3.85 16.87
CA ASN A 55 -10.19 4.34 16.84
C ASN A 55 -10.35 5.88 16.84
N ILE A 56 -9.34 6.60 16.37
CA ILE A 56 -9.33 8.08 16.30
C ILE A 56 -10.09 8.54 15.06
N ILE A 57 -9.80 7.88 13.93
CA ILE A 57 -10.49 8.08 12.66
C ILE A 57 -11.10 6.75 12.20
N ASP A 58 -12.01 6.84 11.24
CA ASP A 58 -12.54 5.69 10.51
C ASP A 58 -12.18 5.83 9.02
N VAL A 59 -11.93 4.70 8.37
CA VAL A 59 -11.49 4.62 6.98
C VAL A 59 -12.49 3.75 6.24
N VAL A 60 -13.41 4.38 5.51
CA VAL A 60 -14.49 3.69 4.80
C VAL A 60 -14.16 3.61 3.32
N GLU A 61 -14.09 2.39 2.79
CA GLU A 61 -13.94 2.15 1.35
C GLU A 61 -15.32 2.18 0.68
N GLY A 62 -15.50 3.14 -0.24
CA GLY A 62 -16.71 3.27 -1.04
C GLY A 62 -16.45 3.08 -2.53
N VAL A 63 -17.54 3.08 -3.30
CA VAL A 63 -17.51 2.98 -4.77
C VAL A 63 -16.72 4.11 -5.44
N PHE A 64 -16.61 5.25 -4.76
CA PHE A 64 -15.88 6.45 -5.20
C PHE A 64 -14.55 6.65 -4.45
N GLY A 65 -13.99 5.57 -3.89
CA GLY A 65 -12.72 5.57 -3.19
C GLY A 65 -12.83 5.61 -1.67
N THR A 66 -11.68 5.64 -1.02
CA THR A 66 -11.54 5.62 0.44
C THR A 66 -11.80 7.00 1.04
N LYS A 67 -12.68 7.06 2.04
CA LYS A 67 -13.09 8.27 2.74
C LYS A 67 -12.74 8.21 4.22
N LEU A 68 -12.28 9.34 4.76
CA LEU A 68 -11.82 9.47 6.14
C LEU A 68 -12.88 10.18 6.98
N PHE A 69 -13.18 9.64 8.15
CA PHE A 69 -14.12 10.20 9.11
C PHE A 69 -13.45 10.35 10.47
N ILE A 70 -13.76 11.42 11.21
CA ILE A 70 -13.26 11.58 12.58
C ILE A 70 -14.24 10.88 13.53
N LYS A 71 -13.73 9.94 14.33
CA LYS A 71 -14.54 9.17 15.28
C LYS A 71 -14.40 9.72 16.69
N ASN A 72 -13.20 9.66 17.25
CA ASN A 72 -12.90 10.24 18.56
C ASN A 72 -11.55 10.94 18.54
N HIS A 73 -11.58 12.26 18.37
CA HIS A 73 -10.37 13.07 18.31
C HIS A 73 -9.70 13.28 19.68
N LEU A 74 -10.38 13.00 20.80
CA LEU A 74 -9.78 13.19 22.14
C LEU A 74 -8.69 12.17 22.44
N LEU A 75 -8.78 10.99 21.80
CA LEU A 75 -7.77 9.93 21.90
C LEU A 75 -6.41 10.35 21.32
N LEU A 76 -6.33 11.45 20.56
CA LEU A 76 -5.06 12.04 20.15
C LEU A 76 -4.19 12.43 21.35
N GLU A 77 -4.81 12.88 22.45
CA GLU A 77 -4.09 13.31 23.66
C GLU A 77 -3.50 12.14 24.44
N GLU A 78 -3.91 10.90 24.13
CA GLU A 78 -3.33 9.69 24.72
C GLU A 78 -2.02 9.28 24.00
N ILE A 79 -1.71 9.88 22.85
CA ILE A 79 -0.49 9.60 22.09
C ILE A 79 0.71 10.25 22.82
N PRO A 80 1.78 9.50 23.13
CA PRO A 80 2.94 10.04 23.83
C PRO A 80 3.66 11.11 22.98
N GLN A 81 3.75 12.33 23.50
CA GLN A 81 4.44 13.45 22.86
C GLN A 81 5.96 13.32 23.03
N GLY A 82 6.72 13.59 21.96
CA GLY A 82 8.18 13.56 22.00
C GLY A 82 8.81 12.16 22.01
N ALA A 83 8.02 11.10 21.87
CA ALA A 83 8.54 9.80 21.49
C ALA A 83 9.01 9.91 20.02
N THR A 84 10.29 10.24 19.82
CA THR A 84 10.99 10.01 18.55
C THR A 84 11.07 8.51 18.33
N GLU A 85 9.94 7.88 18.05
CA GLU A 85 9.99 6.51 17.63
C GLU A 85 10.51 6.51 16.19
N ASP A 86 11.77 6.16 16.10
CA ASP A 86 12.46 5.36 15.08
C ASP A 86 11.58 4.25 14.43
N ASN A 87 10.31 4.08 14.82
CA ASN A 87 9.32 3.16 14.25
C ASN A 87 8.90 3.53 12.84
N LEU A 88 8.68 4.81 12.51
CA LEU A 88 8.14 5.16 11.19
C LEU A 88 9.13 4.82 10.09
N GLU A 89 10.41 5.18 10.27
CA GLU A 89 11.47 4.77 9.36
C GLU A 89 11.67 3.25 9.34
N LYS A 90 11.55 2.56 10.49
CA LYS A 90 11.65 1.09 10.56
C LYS A 90 10.48 0.40 9.86
N GLU A 91 9.25 0.88 10.04
CA GLU A 91 8.05 0.35 9.38
C GLU A 91 8.05 0.68 7.89
N LEU A 92 8.54 1.86 7.48
CA LEU A 92 8.80 2.18 6.08
C LEU A 92 9.85 1.25 5.46
N LYS A 93 10.98 1.01 6.15
CA LYS A 93 12.01 0.06 5.68
C LYS A 93 11.45 -1.36 5.59
N LYS A 94 10.63 -1.81 6.55
CA LYS A 94 9.94 -3.11 6.50
C LYS A 94 8.95 -3.18 5.32
N PHE A 95 8.20 -2.13 5.07
CA PHE A 95 7.26 -2.08 3.94
C PHE A 95 7.99 -2.09 2.59
N GLN A 96 9.06 -1.29 2.45
CA GLN A 96 9.88 -1.26 1.24
C GLN A 96 10.58 -2.60 0.97
N SER A 97 11.09 -3.27 2.01
CA SER A 97 11.68 -4.60 1.88
C SER A 97 10.64 -5.65 1.49
N ALA A 98 9.47 -5.68 2.16
CA ALA A 98 8.37 -6.57 1.78
C ALA A 98 7.92 -6.39 0.32
N LYS A 99 7.84 -5.13 -0.16
CA LYS A 99 7.50 -4.83 -1.57
C LYS A 99 8.57 -5.33 -2.54
N LYS A 100 9.86 -5.20 -2.19
CA LYS A 100 10.98 -5.72 -3.00
C LYS A 100 10.93 -7.24 -3.09
N ASP A 101 10.73 -7.93 -1.97
CA ASP A 101 10.64 -9.39 -1.92
C ASP A 101 9.45 -9.91 -2.74
N TYR A 102 8.30 -9.24 -2.63
CA TYR A 102 7.11 -9.57 -3.42
C TYR A 102 7.34 -9.35 -4.93
N THR A 103 7.99 -8.26 -5.31
CA THR A 103 8.36 -7.98 -6.71
C THR A 103 9.33 -9.02 -7.26
N GLN A 104 10.30 -9.47 -6.47
CA GLN A 104 11.22 -10.55 -6.86
C GLN A 104 10.48 -11.87 -7.05
N LYS A 105 9.55 -12.23 -6.15
CA LYS A 105 8.72 -13.44 -6.30
C LYS A 105 7.87 -13.42 -7.57
N ILE A 106 7.27 -12.28 -7.91
CA ILE A 106 6.52 -12.12 -9.17
C ILE A 106 7.43 -12.34 -10.38
N LYS A 107 8.62 -11.73 -10.38
CA LYS A 107 9.59 -11.91 -11.48
C LYS A 107 10.00 -13.38 -11.63
N LEU A 108 10.34 -14.05 -10.53
CA LEU A 108 10.68 -15.48 -10.54
C LEU A 108 9.53 -16.32 -11.09
N PHE A 109 8.31 -16.07 -10.65
CA PHE A 109 7.12 -16.79 -11.13
C PHE A 109 6.85 -16.56 -12.63
N GLN A 110 7.02 -15.33 -13.12
CA GLN A 110 6.91 -15.03 -14.55
C GLN A 110 8.00 -15.74 -15.36
N THR A 111 9.25 -15.72 -14.90
CA THR A 111 10.35 -16.42 -15.57
C THR A 111 10.14 -17.94 -15.59
N GLU A 112 9.64 -18.52 -14.49
CA GLU A 112 9.28 -19.93 -14.44
C GLU A 112 8.13 -20.28 -15.39
N GLN A 113 7.10 -19.43 -15.49
CA GLN A 113 6.02 -19.64 -16.46
C GLN A 113 6.51 -19.58 -17.91
N GLU A 114 7.36 -18.61 -18.25
CA GLU A 114 7.92 -18.50 -19.60
C GLU A 114 8.80 -19.69 -19.95
N LYS A 115 9.59 -20.18 -18.99
CA LYS A 115 10.42 -21.37 -19.17
C LYS A 115 9.56 -22.61 -19.38
N LYS A 116 8.56 -22.84 -18.52
CA LYS A 116 7.60 -23.95 -18.67
C LYS A 116 6.88 -23.91 -20.01
N LYS A 117 6.47 -22.72 -20.46
CA LYS A 117 5.82 -22.53 -21.77
C LYS A 117 6.76 -22.94 -22.91
N LYS A 118 8.01 -22.47 -22.90
CA LYS A 118 9.03 -22.84 -23.91
C LYS A 118 9.31 -24.34 -23.91
N ASP A 119 9.44 -24.95 -22.74
CA ASP A 119 9.68 -26.39 -22.60
C ASP A 119 8.49 -27.21 -23.13
N LEU A 120 7.25 -26.78 -22.85
CA LEU A 120 6.04 -27.42 -23.39
C LEU A 120 5.97 -27.34 -24.92
N PHE A 121 6.28 -26.18 -25.50
CA PHE A 121 6.32 -26.00 -26.95
C PHE A 121 7.40 -26.90 -27.60
N ALA A 122 8.59 -26.97 -26.99
CA ALA A 122 9.66 -27.84 -27.48
C ALA A 122 9.29 -29.32 -27.39
N GLU A 123 8.56 -29.74 -26.36
CA GLU A 123 8.07 -31.12 -26.23
C GLU A 123 6.99 -31.44 -27.27
N LEU A 124 6.05 -30.51 -27.51
CA LEU A 124 5.02 -30.64 -28.54
C LEU A 124 5.62 -30.73 -29.94
N GLU A 125 6.62 -29.90 -30.27
CA GLU A 125 7.32 -29.97 -31.57
C GLU A 125 8.06 -31.30 -31.76
N LYS A 126 8.70 -31.81 -30.70
CA LYS A 126 9.37 -33.12 -30.76
C LYS A 126 8.38 -34.27 -30.98
N LYS A 127 7.23 -34.25 -30.29
CA LYS A 127 6.16 -35.23 -30.48
C LYS A 127 5.57 -35.14 -31.89
N LEU A 128 5.28 -33.94 -32.38
CA LEU A 128 4.75 -33.72 -33.73
C LEU A 128 5.72 -34.21 -34.83
N LYS A 129 7.03 -33.95 -34.69
CA LYS A 129 8.04 -34.45 -35.64
C LYS A 129 8.14 -35.97 -35.63
N LYS A 130 8.15 -36.60 -34.45
CA LYS A 130 8.14 -38.06 -34.33
C LYS A 130 6.92 -38.70 -35.00
N ASP A 131 5.72 -38.16 -34.75
CA ASP A 131 4.49 -38.67 -35.37
C ASP A 131 4.48 -38.51 -36.90
N LEU A 132 5.13 -37.46 -37.43
CA LEU A 132 5.28 -37.24 -38.87
C LEU A 132 6.30 -38.19 -39.51
N ASP A 133 7.41 -38.50 -38.82
CA ASP A 133 8.42 -39.45 -39.29
C ASP A 133 7.89 -40.91 -39.25
N GLU A 134 7.11 -41.27 -38.21
CA GLU A 134 6.44 -42.58 -38.14
C GLU A 134 5.35 -42.74 -39.22
N LYS A 135 4.67 -41.66 -39.63
CA LYS A 135 3.72 -41.68 -40.75
C LYS A 135 4.36 -41.74 -42.13
N LYS A 136 5.63 -41.37 -42.29
CA LYS A 136 6.37 -41.43 -43.56
C LYS A 136 7.04 -42.79 -43.81
N SER A 137 7.09 -43.67 -42.80
CA SER A 137 7.72 -44.99 -42.87
C SER A 137 6.70 -46.15 -43.00
N LYS A 138 5.42 -45.83 -43.20
CA LYS A 138 4.33 -46.75 -43.61
C LYS A 138 3.87 -46.40 -45.01
#